data_AF-A0A946TY93-F1
#
_entry.id   AF-A0A946TY93-F1
#
_cell.length_a   1.000
_cell.length_b   1.000
_cell.length_c   1.000
_cell.angle_alpha   90.00
_cell.angle_beta   90.00
_cell.angle_gamma   90.00
#
_symmetry.space_group_name_H-M   'P 1'
#
loop_
_entity.id
_entity.type
_entity.pdbx_description
1 polymer ?
#
loop_
_entity_poly.entity_id
_entity_poly.type
_entity_poly.pdbx_seq_one_letter_code
_entity_poly.pdbx_strand_id
1 'polypeptide(L)'
;MILFGGAVLSSCRTTDPTNDPAYVEALRVRAAKIKGEATGDYFIGRRYYVYRMRFWGYLRKPGQEWKDSSLVVMNEMLKSVPDRLPEISEREEEKFGIDPSQLKAVKRFGFDHNYEYRINGKFSGSKVYDPNSNMFIPEFILTDYQLINADPGWLMSPSENYNFKILPKFRGR
;
A
#
# COMPACT_ATOMS: atom_id res chain seq x y z
N MET A 1 -54.07 -34.63 14.49
CA MET A 1 -53.32 -33.39 14.73
C MET A 1 -51.90 -33.60 14.24
N ILE A 2 -51.61 -33.20 12.99
CA ILE A 2 -50.27 -33.36 12.39
C ILE A 2 -49.56 -32.01 12.50
N LEU A 3 -48.49 -31.96 13.29
CA LEU A 3 -47.62 -30.79 13.44
C LEU A 3 -46.53 -30.85 12.34
N PHE A 4 -46.63 -29.98 11.36
CA PHE A 4 -45.55 -29.72 10.40
C PHE A 4 -44.52 -28.79 11.06
N GLY A 5 -43.36 -29.33 11.40
CA GLY A 5 -42.20 -28.55 11.83
C GLY A 5 -41.47 -27.98 10.62
N GLY A 6 -41.68 -26.68 10.34
CA GLY A 6 -40.94 -25.96 9.31
C GLY A 6 -39.54 -25.60 9.78
N ALA A 7 -38.52 -26.25 9.21
CA ALA A 7 -37.13 -25.83 9.38
C ALA A 7 -36.88 -24.55 8.55
N VAL A 8 -36.63 -23.44 9.23
CA VAL A 8 -36.21 -22.18 8.60
C VAL A 8 -34.72 -22.30 8.30
N LEU A 9 -34.38 -22.55 7.02
CA LEU A 9 -33.01 -22.45 6.54
C LEU A 9 -32.67 -20.97 6.32
N SER A 10 -31.90 -20.39 7.22
CA SER A 10 -31.26 -19.08 7.02
C SER A 10 -30.26 -19.18 5.87
N SER A 11 -30.65 -18.74 4.67
CA SER A 11 -29.73 -18.58 3.55
C SER A 11 -28.77 -17.43 3.86
N CYS A 12 -27.49 -17.74 4.08
CA CYS A 12 -26.42 -16.74 4.06
C CYS A 12 -26.31 -16.18 2.65
N ARG A 13 -26.90 -14.99 2.42
CA ARG A 13 -26.62 -14.18 1.24
C ARG A 13 -25.22 -13.60 1.39
N THR A 14 -24.24 -14.13 0.67
CA THR A 14 -22.97 -13.44 0.43
C THR A 14 -23.25 -12.25 -0.48
N THR A 15 -23.51 -11.08 0.11
CA THR A 15 -23.53 -9.82 -0.63
C THR A 15 -22.12 -9.55 -1.11
N ASP A 16 -21.94 -9.43 -2.43
CA ASP A 16 -20.70 -8.94 -3.01
C ASP A 16 -20.42 -7.53 -2.47
N PRO A 17 -19.33 -7.32 -1.70
CA PRO A 17 -19.05 -6.03 -1.08
C PRO A 17 -18.81 -4.93 -2.11
N THR A 18 -18.54 -5.26 -3.38
CA THR A 18 -18.35 -4.26 -4.44
C THR A 18 -19.65 -3.55 -4.84
N ASN A 19 -20.81 -4.14 -4.54
CA ASN A 19 -22.13 -3.56 -4.79
C ASN A 19 -22.72 -2.87 -3.55
N ASP A 20 -22.01 -2.84 -2.42
CA ASP A 20 -22.42 -2.08 -1.24
C ASP A 20 -22.40 -0.57 -1.57
N PRO A 21 -23.51 0.16 -1.37
CA PRO A 21 -23.54 1.61 -1.56
C PRO A 21 -22.42 2.35 -0.82
N ALA A 22 -22.02 1.90 0.37
CA ALA A 22 -20.92 2.49 1.13
C ALA A 22 -19.56 2.29 0.43
N TYR A 23 -19.34 1.12 -0.18
CA TYR A 23 -18.13 0.82 -0.93
C TYR A 23 -18.01 1.72 -2.17
N VAL A 24 -19.10 1.83 -2.95
CA VAL A 24 -19.14 2.66 -4.16
C VAL A 24 -18.93 4.14 -3.82
N GLU A 25 -19.55 4.61 -2.74
CA GLU A 25 -19.38 5.99 -2.28
C GLU A 25 -17.94 6.26 -1.83
N ALA A 26 -17.30 5.34 -1.12
CA ALA A 26 -15.89 5.48 -0.71
C ALA A 26 -14.95 5.61 -1.92
N LEU A 27 -15.19 4.84 -2.99
CA LEU A 27 -14.45 4.97 -4.24
C LEU A 27 -14.68 6.35 -4.89
N ARG A 28 -15.95 6.79 -4.97
CA ARG A 28 -16.33 8.08 -5.56
C ARG A 28 -15.71 9.26 -4.82
N VAL A 29 -15.76 9.26 -3.49
CA VAL A 29 -15.16 10.28 -2.63
C VAL A 29 -13.65 10.35 -2.85
N ARG A 30 -12.97 9.20 -2.93
CA ARG A 30 -11.53 9.18 -3.20
C ARG A 30 -11.21 9.69 -4.60
N ALA A 31 -11.93 9.25 -5.62
CA ALA A 31 -11.72 9.70 -7.01
C ALA A 31 -11.90 11.23 -7.13
N ALA A 32 -12.91 11.79 -6.47
CA ALA A 32 -13.10 13.24 -6.40
C ALA A 32 -11.94 13.96 -5.71
N LYS A 33 -11.43 13.41 -4.58
CA LYS A 33 -10.25 13.95 -3.89
C LYS A 33 -9.01 13.92 -4.79
N ILE A 34 -8.75 12.79 -5.46
CA ILE A 34 -7.61 12.63 -6.37
C ILE A 34 -7.69 13.63 -7.53
N LYS A 35 -8.88 13.81 -8.11
CA LYS A 35 -9.11 14.77 -9.19
C LYS A 35 -8.89 16.23 -8.76
N GLY A 36 -9.05 16.53 -7.48
CA GLY A 36 -8.79 17.84 -6.89
C GLY A 36 -7.33 18.10 -6.50
N GLU A 37 -6.43 17.14 -6.68
CA GLU A 37 -5.00 17.33 -6.38
C GLU A 37 -4.39 18.40 -7.29
N ALA A 38 -3.51 19.23 -6.72
CA ALA A 38 -2.75 20.18 -7.51
C ALA A 38 -1.90 19.43 -8.56
N THR A 39 -1.85 19.96 -9.78
CA THR A 39 -0.96 19.42 -10.80
C THR A 39 0.47 19.89 -10.55
N GLY A 40 1.46 19.12 -10.99
CA GLY A 40 2.86 19.50 -10.88
C GLY A 40 3.82 18.37 -11.23
N ASP A 41 5.11 18.70 -11.22
CA ASP A 41 6.20 17.76 -11.43
C ASP A 41 6.62 17.09 -10.12
N TYR A 42 5.72 16.25 -9.60
CA TYR A 42 5.95 15.44 -8.43
C TYR A 42 5.08 14.18 -8.50
N PHE A 43 5.32 13.27 -7.57
CA PHE A 43 4.57 12.03 -7.42
C PHE A 43 3.84 12.02 -6.08
N ILE A 44 2.70 11.33 -6.04
CA ILE A 44 2.08 10.89 -4.80
C ILE A 44 2.51 9.45 -4.57
N GLY A 45 3.12 9.19 -3.43
CA GLY A 45 3.61 7.88 -3.05
C GLY A 45 2.92 7.32 -1.83
N ARG A 46 2.71 6.00 -1.83
CA ARG A 46 2.22 5.26 -0.69
C ARG A 46 3.20 4.15 -0.34
N ARG A 47 3.70 4.18 0.89
CA ARG A 47 4.54 3.11 1.40
C ARG A 47 3.75 1.81 1.41
N TYR A 48 4.27 0.78 0.74
CA TYR A 48 3.70 -0.56 0.83
C TYR A 48 4.79 -1.52 1.27
N TYR A 49 4.71 -1.96 2.52
CA TYR A 49 5.72 -2.81 3.13
C TYR A 49 5.31 -4.26 2.92
N VAL A 50 6.27 -5.10 2.56
CA VAL A 50 6.11 -6.54 2.64
C VAL A 50 7.42 -7.07 3.19
N TYR A 51 7.32 -7.98 4.14
CA TYR A 51 8.43 -8.56 4.86
C TYR A 51 9.50 -9.10 3.90
N ARG A 52 10.74 -8.66 4.12
CA ARG A 52 11.95 -8.96 3.32
C ARG A 52 11.94 -8.47 1.86
N MET A 53 10.88 -7.85 1.35
CA MET A 53 10.87 -7.33 -0.02
C MET A 53 11.54 -5.97 -0.10
N ARG A 54 12.14 -5.69 -1.27
CA ARG A 54 13.02 -4.52 -1.45
C ARG A 54 12.39 -3.35 -2.19
N PHE A 55 11.19 -3.53 -2.74
CA PHE A 55 10.42 -2.40 -3.23
C PHE A 55 9.98 -1.50 -2.07
N TRP A 56 9.85 -0.21 -2.37
CA TRP A 56 9.42 0.79 -1.41
C TRP A 56 7.90 0.92 -1.36
N GLY A 57 7.23 0.87 -2.50
CA GLY A 57 5.78 1.06 -2.55
C GLY A 57 5.32 1.58 -3.90
N TYR A 58 4.19 2.26 -3.90
CA TYR A 58 3.57 2.71 -5.14
C TYR A 58 3.77 4.20 -5.35
N LEU A 59 4.04 4.60 -6.59
CA LEU A 59 4.06 5.99 -7.04
C LEU A 59 3.05 6.20 -8.17
N ARG A 60 2.35 7.33 -8.11
CA ARG A 60 1.48 7.82 -9.20
C ARG A 60 1.69 9.32 -9.39
N LYS A 61 1.29 9.85 -10.55
CA LYS A 61 1.21 11.31 -10.74
C LYS A 61 -0.06 11.86 -10.06
N PRO A 62 -0.07 13.14 -9.66
CA PRO A 62 -1.28 13.80 -9.20
C PRO A 62 -2.45 13.63 -10.19
N GLY A 63 -3.65 13.40 -9.68
CA GLY A 63 -4.84 13.15 -10.50
C GLY A 63 -4.95 11.75 -11.11
N GLN A 64 -3.91 10.91 -11.07
CA GLN A 64 -4.01 9.50 -11.44
C GLN A 64 -4.58 8.68 -10.28
N GLU A 65 -5.32 7.59 -10.57
CA GLU A 65 -5.78 6.68 -9.52
C GLU A 65 -4.68 5.69 -9.09
N TRP A 66 -4.87 5.04 -7.93
CA TRP A 66 -3.91 4.07 -7.41
C TRP A 66 -3.77 2.82 -8.29
N LYS A 67 -4.81 2.45 -9.04
CA LYS A 67 -4.75 1.35 -10.04
C LYS A 67 -3.83 1.66 -11.23
N ASP A 68 -3.45 2.93 -11.42
CA ASP A 68 -2.53 3.37 -12.48
C ASP A 68 -1.13 3.65 -11.93
N SER A 69 -0.88 3.38 -10.65
CA SER A 69 0.41 3.58 -10.01
C SER A 69 1.44 2.52 -10.44
N SER A 70 2.71 2.80 -10.22
CA SER A 70 3.82 1.86 -10.41
C SER A 70 4.39 1.45 -9.07
N LEU A 71 4.61 0.15 -8.87
CA LEU A 71 5.43 -0.35 -7.77
C LEU A 71 6.90 -0.01 -8.08
N VAL A 72 7.63 0.54 -7.11
CA VAL A 72 9.01 1.04 -7.35
C VAL A 72 10.02 0.58 -6.31
N VAL A 73 11.27 0.47 -6.75
CA VAL A 73 12.44 0.48 -5.86
C VAL A 73 13.01 1.90 -5.84
N MET A 74 13.27 2.42 -4.65
CA MET A 74 13.87 3.74 -4.48
C MET A 74 15.39 3.66 -4.60
N ASN A 75 15.95 4.41 -5.54
CA ASN A 75 17.37 4.68 -5.59
C ASN A 75 17.68 5.86 -4.65
N GLU A 76 18.45 5.55 -3.62
CA GLU A 76 18.77 6.45 -2.51
C GLU A 76 20.14 7.13 -2.67
N MET A 77 20.69 7.20 -3.88
CA MET A 77 21.99 7.83 -4.14
C MET A 77 22.02 9.31 -3.73
N LEU A 78 20.88 10.02 -3.85
CA LEU A 78 20.78 11.44 -3.53
C LEU A 78 20.11 11.71 -2.19
N LYS A 79 19.07 10.93 -1.84
CA LYS A 79 18.34 11.05 -0.58
C LYS A 79 17.86 9.70 -0.10
N SER A 80 18.01 9.42 1.19
CA SER A 80 17.48 8.21 1.82
C SER A 80 15.96 8.26 1.97
N VAL A 81 15.29 7.12 1.83
CA VAL A 81 13.85 6.98 2.05
C VAL A 81 13.47 7.26 3.52
N PRO A 82 12.20 7.63 3.80
CA PRO A 82 11.76 7.99 5.17
C PRO A 82 12.00 6.88 6.20
N ASP A 83 11.90 5.62 5.77
CA ASP A 83 11.98 4.44 6.62
C ASP A 83 13.34 3.75 6.58
N ARG A 84 14.42 4.48 6.20
CA ARG A 84 15.80 4.00 6.22
C ARG A 84 16.29 3.77 7.66
N LEU A 85 15.75 2.74 8.28
CA LEU A 85 16.02 2.25 9.63
C LEU A 85 16.51 0.80 9.54
N PRO A 86 17.12 0.26 10.61
CA PRO A 86 17.46 -1.15 10.66
C PRO A 86 16.24 -2.04 10.42
N GLU A 87 16.45 -3.15 9.72
CA GLU A 87 15.46 -4.24 9.70
C GLU A 87 15.30 -4.81 11.11
N ILE A 88 14.13 -5.39 11.35
CA ILE A 88 13.87 -6.11 12.60
C ILE A 88 14.80 -7.33 12.68
N SER A 89 15.47 -7.52 13.82
CA SER A 89 16.32 -8.70 14.05
C SER A 89 15.49 -9.90 14.50
N GLU A 90 15.98 -11.13 14.31
CA GLU A 90 15.26 -12.36 14.72
C GLU A 90 14.78 -12.34 16.18
N ARG A 91 15.62 -11.83 17.09
CA ARG A 91 15.27 -11.68 18.51
C ARG A 91 14.14 -10.67 18.74
N GLU A 92 14.08 -9.64 17.91
CA GLU A 92 13.01 -8.64 17.96
C GLU A 92 11.74 -9.16 17.29
N GLU A 93 11.83 -9.98 16.25
CA GLU A 93 10.69 -10.66 15.65
C GLU A 93 9.98 -11.57 16.65
N GLU A 94 10.75 -12.33 17.44
CA GLU A 94 10.20 -13.18 18.51
C GLU A 94 9.47 -12.36 19.58
N LYS A 95 10.01 -11.18 19.93
CA LYS A 95 9.48 -10.34 21.00
C LYS A 95 8.30 -9.46 20.58
N PHE A 96 8.37 -8.86 19.38
CA PHE A 96 7.46 -7.81 18.92
C PHE A 96 6.61 -8.23 17.72
N GLY A 97 6.91 -9.36 17.09
CA GLY A 97 6.33 -9.76 15.82
C GLY A 97 6.86 -8.93 14.65
N ILE A 98 6.31 -9.18 13.47
CA ILE A 98 6.73 -8.59 12.18
C ILE A 98 5.63 -7.76 11.51
N ASP A 99 4.56 -7.46 12.25
CA ASP A 99 3.46 -6.61 11.79
C ASP A 99 3.93 -5.14 11.78
N PRO A 100 3.73 -4.38 10.68
CA PRO A 100 4.14 -2.98 10.60
C PRO A 100 3.60 -2.07 11.70
N SER A 101 2.41 -2.36 12.23
CA SER A 101 1.85 -1.64 13.37
C SER A 101 2.75 -1.73 14.60
N GLN A 102 3.42 -2.87 14.79
CA GLN A 102 4.41 -3.08 15.84
C GLN A 102 5.76 -2.45 15.48
N LEU A 103 6.15 -2.48 14.19
CA LEU A 103 7.38 -1.83 13.71
C LEU A 103 7.37 -0.31 13.96
N LYS A 104 6.19 0.31 14.06
CA LYS A 104 6.02 1.71 14.47
C LYS A 104 6.42 1.98 15.91
N ALA A 105 6.10 1.09 16.84
CA ALA A 105 6.48 1.23 18.24
C ALA A 105 8.01 1.11 18.43
N VAL A 106 8.65 0.21 17.67
CA VAL A 106 10.10 -0.05 17.74
C VAL A 106 10.94 0.74 16.73
N LYS A 107 10.31 1.56 15.88
CA LYS A 107 10.94 2.33 14.79
C LYS A 107 11.90 1.47 13.96
N ARG A 108 11.36 0.49 13.24
CA ARG A 108 12.10 -0.39 12.31
C ARG A 108 11.76 -0.10 10.86
N PHE A 109 12.55 -0.61 9.92
CA PHE A 109 12.26 -0.52 8.49
C PHE A 109 10.81 -0.93 8.18
N GLY A 110 10.08 -0.12 7.41
CA GLY A 110 8.65 -0.32 7.13
C GLY A 110 7.67 0.19 8.20
N PHE A 111 8.15 0.90 9.23
CA PHE A 111 7.28 1.46 10.29
C PHE A 111 6.20 2.42 9.77
N ASP A 112 6.48 3.06 8.63
CA ASP A 112 5.63 4.04 7.97
C ASP A 112 4.72 3.39 6.93
N HIS A 113 4.42 2.09 7.10
CA HIS A 113 3.51 1.38 6.22
C HIS A 113 2.23 2.19 6.01
N ASN A 114 1.86 2.30 4.73
CA ASN A 114 0.68 3.00 4.24
C ASN A 114 0.71 4.53 4.37
N TYR A 115 1.81 5.14 4.83
CA TYR A 115 1.96 6.60 4.83
C TYR A 115 1.94 7.14 3.40
N GLU A 116 1.31 8.31 3.23
CA GLU A 116 1.19 9.04 1.98
C GLU A 116 2.19 10.19 1.93
N TYR A 117 2.98 10.23 0.87
CA TYR A 117 4.04 11.21 0.67
C TYR A 117 3.85 11.95 -0.65
N ARG A 118 4.24 13.22 -0.65
CA ARG A 118 4.64 13.93 -1.86
C ARG A 118 6.09 13.56 -2.11
N ILE A 119 6.41 13.11 -3.32
CA ILE A 119 7.75 12.65 -3.69
C ILE A 119 8.24 13.42 -4.91
N ASN A 120 9.47 13.94 -4.83
CA ASN A 120 10.17 14.53 -5.95
C ASN A 120 11.29 13.59 -6.39
N GLY A 121 11.50 13.51 -7.69
CA GLY A 121 12.48 12.63 -8.29
C GLY A 121 12.09 12.24 -9.71
N LYS A 122 12.73 11.20 -10.24
CA LYS A 122 12.45 10.71 -11.59
C LYS A 122 12.70 9.22 -11.71
N PHE A 123 11.97 8.58 -12.62
CA PHE A 123 12.31 7.23 -13.05
C PHE A 123 13.64 7.25 -13.79
N SER A 124 14.53 6.31 -13.50
CA SER A 124 15.82 6.20 -14.20
C SER A 124 15.67 5.62 -15.61
N GLY A 125 14.56 4.92 -15.87
CA GLY A 125 14.36 4.10 -17.08
C GLY A 125 14.85 2.66 -16.91
N SER A 126 15.59 2.37 -15.84
CA SER A 126 16.07 1.03 -15.50
C SER A 126 15.09 0.27 -14.60
N LYS A 127 15.32 -1.05 -14.48
CA LYS A 127 14.63 -1.91 -13.53
C LYS A 127 15.65 -2.59 -12.61
N VAL A 128 15.24 -2.83 -11.37
CA VAL A 128 16.02 -3.55 -10.35
C VAL A 128 15.38 -4.90 -10.11
N TYR A 129 16.20 -5.94 -10.01
CA TYR A 129 15.73 -7.27 -9.64
C TYR A 129 15.62 -7.40 -8.11
N ASP A 130 14.45 -7.79 -7.62
CA ASP A 130 14.23 -8.16 -6.22
C ASP A 130 14.12 -9.69 -6.10
N PRO A 131 15.13 -10.38 -5.54
CA PRO A 131 15.12 -11.84 -5.43
C PRO A 131 13.97 -12.39 -4.60
N ASN A 132 13.50 -11.65 -3.59
CA ASN A 132 12.48 -12.14 -2.66
C ASN A 132 11.07 -12.12 -3.28
N SER A 133 10.82 -11.18 -4.20
CA SER A 133 9.59 -11.15 -4.99
C SER A 133 9.71 -11.83 -6.35
N ASN A 134 10.94 -12.11 -6.81
CA ASN A 134 11.25 -12.58 -8.16
C ASN A 134 10.69 -11.65 -9.25
N MET A 135 10.91 -10.35 -9.08
CA MET A 135 10.38 -9.32 -9.98
C MET A 135 11.46 -8.33 -10.44
N PHE A 136 11.31 -7.82 -11.66
CA PHE A 136 12.03 -6.65 -12.16
C PHE A 136 11.16 -5.41 -11.98
N ILE A 137 11.54 -4.54 -11.06
CA ILE A 137 10.74 -3.41 -10.58
C ILE A 137 11.37 -2.10 -11.07
N PRO A 138 10.59 -1.14 -11.60
CA PRO A 138 11.09 0.18 -11.98
C PRO A 138 11.89 0.86 -10.87
N GLU A 139 13.02 1.47 -11.25
CA GLU A 139 13.85 2.25 -10.34
C GLU A 139 13.45 3.73 -10.37
N PHE A 140 13.29 4.32 -9.18
CA PHE A 140 12.99 5.73 -8.99
C PHE A 140 14.10 6.44 -8.22
N ILE A 141 14.72 7.45 -8.82
CA ILE A 141 15.76 8.27 -8.19
C ILE A 141 15.07 9.31 -7.30
N LEU A 142 15.15 9.11 -5.99
CA LEU A 142 14.56 9.98 -4.98
C LEU A 142 15.41 11.24 -4.78
N THR A 143 14.81 12.42 -4.91
CA THR A 143 15.48 13.70 -4.62
C THR A 143 14.92 14.38 -3.38
N ASP A 144 13.62 14.28 -3.14
CA ASP A 144 12.98 14.85 -1.96
C ASP A 144 11.64 14.17 -1.64
N TYR A 145 11.15 14.32 -0.40
CA TYR A 145 9.83 13.89 -0.01
C TYR A 145 9.26 14.72 1.15
N GLN A 146 7.93 14.76 1.22
CA GLN A 146 7.18 15.37 2.31
C GLN A 146 6.01 14.46 2.71
N LEU A 147 5.86 14.19 4.00
CA LEU A 147 4.70 13.46 4.52
C LEU A 147 3.43 14.30 4.31
N ILE A 148 2.43 13.72 3.66
CA ILE A 148 1.10 14.33 3.46
C ILE A 148 0.14 13.81 4.52
N ASN A 149 0.09 12.48 4.69
CA ASN A 149 -0.85 11.84 5.60
C ASN A 149 -0.28 10.52 6.15
N ALA A 150 -0.28 10.37 7.48
CA ALA A 150 0.18 9.16 8.15
C ALA A 150 -0.92 8.07 8.24
N ASP A 151 -2.18 8.41 7.97
CA ASP A 151 -3.29 7.47 7.92
C ASP A 151 -4.30 7.81 6.80
N PRO A 152 -3.96 7.44 5.55
CA PRO A 152 -4.80 7.72 4.38
C PRO A 152 -5.84 6.64 4.06
N GLY A 153 -6.05 5.66 4.95
CA GLY A 153 -6.99 4.55 4.77
C GLY A 153 -6.50 3.49 3.78
N TRP A 154 -7.40 2.76 3.12
CA TRP A 154 -7.05 1.71 2.14
C TRP A 154 -6.18 2.23 0.97
N LEU A 155 -5.50 1.37 0.21
CA LEU A 155 -4.68 1.78 -0.94
C LEU A 155 -5.41 1.55 -2.26
N MET A 156 -5.76 0.30 -2.55
CA MET A 156 -6.36 -0.13 -3.82
C MET A 156 -7.88 -0.19 -3.77
N SER A 157 -8.45 -0.78 -2.72
CA SER A 157 -9.91 -0.83 -2.54
C SER A 157 -10.33 -0.79 -1.07
N PRO A 158 -11.56 -0.32 -0.74
CA PRO A 158 -12.08 -0.37 0.62
C PRO A 158 -12.12 -1.77 1.25
N SER A 159 -12.19 -2.81 0.42
CA SER A 159 -12.21 -4.22 0.83
C SER A 159 -10.83 -4.88 0.83
N GLU A 160 -9.76 -4.10 0.61
CA GLU A 160 -8.40 -4.59 0.58
C GLU A 160 -7.97 -5.05 1.97
N ASN A 161 -7.53 -6.30 2.07
CA ASN A 161 -6.90 -6.83 3.26
C ASN A 161 -5.39 -6.84 3.06
N TYR A 162 -4.70 -5.97 3.78
CA TYR A 162 -3.25 -5.92 3.79
C TYR A 162 -2.67 -7.17 4.48
N ASN A 163 -1.68 -7.79 3.84
CA ASN A 163 -0.90 -8.87 4.44
C ASN A 163 0.58 -8.64 4.18
N PHE A 164 1.31 -8.32 5.25
CA PHE A 164 2.74 -8.00 5.19
C PHE A 164 3.64 -9.19 4.81
N LYS A 165 3.11 -10.41 4.64
CA LYS A 165 3.87 -11.60 4.18
C LYS A 165 3.63 -11.93 2.71
N ILE A 166 2.62 -11.32 2.08
CA ILE A 166 2.15 -11.71 0.75
C ILE A 166 2.36 -10.54 -0.21
N LEU A 167 2.85 -10.86 -1.41
CA LEU A 167 2.92 -9.89 -2.49
C LEU A 167 1.54 -9.29 -2.78
N PRO A 168 1.45 -7.97 -3.01
CA PRO A 168 0.20 -7.37 -3.44
C PRO A 168 -0.25 -7.96 -4.78
N LYS A 169 -1.56 -8.15 -4.94
CA LYS A 169 -2.14 -8.67 -6.18
C LYS A 169 -1.85 -7.74 -7.36
N PHE A 170 -2.02 -6.44 -7.13
CA PHE A 170 -1.68 -5.40 -8.11
C PHE A 170 -0.20 -5.06 -8.00
N ARG A 171 0.53 -5.07 -9.11
CA ARG A 171 2.00 -4.89 -9.12
C ARG A 171 2.44 -3.63 -9.87
N GLY A 172 1.49 -2.75 -10.14
CA GLY A 172 1.72 -1.59 -11.00
C GLY A 172 1.56 -1.89 -12.47
N ARG A 173 1.70 -0.83 -13.26
CA ARG A 173 1.71 -0.87 -14.73
C ARG A 173 3.11 -1.08 -15.29
#